data_AF-F6HJ59-F1
#
_entry.id   AF-F6HJ59-F1
#
_cell.length_a   1.000
_cell.length_b   1.000
_cell.length_c   1.000
_cell.angle_alpha   90.00
_cell.angle_beta   90.00
_cell.angle_gamma   90.00
#
_symmetry.space_group_name_H-M   'P 1'
#
loop_
_entity.id
_entity.type
_entity.pdbx_description
1 polymer ?
#
loop_
_entity_poly.entity_id
_entity_poly.type
_entity_poly.pdbx_seq_one_letter_code
_entity_poly.pdbx_strand_id
1 'polypeptide(L)'
;MAEYEGKVVPADFTSGNMLFKPILEEGVFLFDCSSDDRDAAFPSLSFTNQKNRDTPIMNHKVPMYTPTFECVSGKQIVTIELPTGTSFYGTGEVSGQLERTGKRVFTWNIAAWGFDSGTTSLYQSHPWVLAVLPNGEALGILADTMRCCEVDLQKEWTVKFIASSSYLVITFGPFASPNAVLISLSNAIGTIFMPPKWSLGYQQCRWSYDSAVRVLEVARTFREKGIPCDVIWMDIDYMDGFRCFTFDQASYISPIRYL
;
A
#
# COMPACT_ATOMS: atom_id res chain seq x y z
N MET A 1 -49.91 2.94 20.92
CA MET A 1 -48.84 3.76 20.33
C MET A 1 -47.88 4.08 21.45
N ALA A 2 -46.76 3.37 21.54
CA ALA A 2 -45.72 3.64 22.51
C ALA A 2 -44.61 4.39 21.78
N GLU A 3 -44.40 5.64 22.16
CA GLU A 3 -43.30 6.47 21.67
C GLU A 3 -41.98 5.85 22.14
N TYR A 4 -41.18 5.42 21.18
CA TYR A 4 -39.81 4.97 21.42
C TYR A 4 -38.93 6.22 21.36
N GLU A 5 -38.67 6.84 22.51
CA GLU A 5 -37.62 7.85 22.62
C GLU A 5 -36.27 7.19 22.33
N GLY A 6 -35.82 7.33 21.08
CA GLY A 6 -34.46 7.00 20.70
C GLY A 6 -33.50 7.87 21.51
N LYS A 7 -32.80 7.27 22.47
CA LYS A 7 -31.60 7.86 23.06
C LYS A 7 -30.63 8.18 21.93
N VAL A 8 -30.51 9.46 21.60
CA VAL A 8 -29.39 9.97 20.80
C VAL A 8 -28.15 9.78 21.67
N VAL A 9 -27.39 8.72 21.37
CA VAL A 9 -26.03 8.57 21.90
C VAL A 9 -25.24 9.75 21.34
N PRO A 10 -24.58 10.58 22.17
CA PRO A 10 -23.73 11.63 21.66
C PRO A 10 -22.70 10.99 20.74
N ALA A 11 -22.58 11.47 19.50
CA ALA A 11 -21.43 11.11 18.70
C ALA A 11 -20.21 11.68 19.43
N ASP A 12 -19.43 10.81 20.08
CA ASP A 12 -18.21 11.19 20.77
C ASP A 12 -17.28 11.89 19.77
N PHE A 13 -17.27 13.21 19.82
CA PHE A 13 -16.39 14.07 19.04
C PHE A 13 -15.15 14.31 19.88
N THR A 14 -14.01 13.78 19.45
CA THR A 14 -12.72 14.02 20.09
C THR A 14 -11.73 14.53 19.04
N SER A 15 -10.91 15.52 19.41
CA SER A 15 -9.91 16.09 18.51
C SER A 15 -8.69 16.56 19.31
N GLY A 16 -7.51 16.51 18.71
CA GLY A 16 -6.29 16.98 19.36
C GLY A 16 -5.02 16.72 18.56
N ASN A 17 -3.89 17.00 19.19
CA ASN A 17 -2.58 16.59 18.68
C ASN A 17 -2.36 15.10 18.98
N MET A 18 -1.82 14.35 18.03
CA MET A 18 -1.43 12.96 18.29
C MET A 18 -0.21 12.89 19.21
N LEU A 19 -0.19 11.90 20.09
CA LEU A 19 0.95 11.57 20.93
C LEU A 19 2.00 10.85 20.09
N PHE A 20 3.28 11.15 20.28
CA PHE A 20 4.36 10.57 19.49
C PHE A 20 5.28 9.67 20.33
N LYS A 21 5.88 8.68 19.66
CA LYS A 21 6.93 7.81 20.20
C LYS A 21 8.02 7.64 19.14
N PRO A 22 9.30 7.94 19.45
CA PRO A 22 10.39 7.65 18.55
C PRO A 22 10.59 6.13 18.50
N ILE A 23 10.65 5.56 17.31
CA ILE A 23 10.77 4.10 17.09
C ILE A 23 11.80 3.84 16.00
N LEU A 24 12.24 2.59 15.85
CA LEU A 24 13.11 2.11 14.77
C LEU A 24 14.50 2.79 14.67
N GLU A 25 14.56 4.06 14.28
CA GLU A 25 15.78 4.86 14.09
C GLU A 25 15.48 6.36 14.27
N GLU A 26 16.52 7.19 14.25
CA GLU A 26 16.35 8.65 14.37
C GLU A 26 15.51 9.22 13.21
N GLY A 27 14.51 10.04 13.54
CA GLY A 27 13.60 10.62 12.56
C GLY A 27 12.38 9.76 12.25
N VAL A 28 12.25 8.57 12.85
CA VAL A 28 11.04 7.74 12.71
C VAL A 28 10.19 7.83 13.96
N PHE A 29 8.93 8.25 13.78
CA PHE A 29 8.00 8.48 14.87
C PHE A 29 6.67 7.77 14.60
N LEU A 30 6.18 7.07 15.61
CA LEU A 30 4.84 6.51 15.67
C LEU A 30 3.92 7.48 16.40
N PHE A 31 2.72 7.66 15.90
CA PHE A 31 1.69 8.54 16.43
C PHE A 31 0.42 7.79 16.76
N ASP A 32 -0.15 8.07 17.94
CA ASP A 32 -1.43 7.56 18.42
C ASP A 32 -2.33 8.70 18.93
N CYS A 33 -3.67 8.52 18.88
CA CYS A 33 -4.62 9.51 19.42
C CYS A 33 -4.62 9.51 20.96
N SER A 34 -4.51 8.32 21.54
CA SER A 34 -4.48 8.07 22.98
C SER A 34 -3.87 6.68 23.25
N SER A 35 -3.52 6.42 24.52
CA SER A 35 -3.10 5.08 24.95
C SER A 35 -4.16 4.01 24.67
N ASP A 36 -5.42 4.36 24.89
CA ASP A 36 -6.56 3.44 24.79
C ASP A 36 -6.83 3.11 23.31
N ASP A 37 -6.72 4.12 22.42
CA ASP A 37 -6.84 3.93 20.97
C ASP A 37 -5.73 3.05 20.41
N ARG A 38 -4.52 3.18 20.94
CA ARG A 38 -3.38 2.33 20.54
C ARG A 38 -3.61 0.88 20.95
N ASP A 39 -4.12 0.65 22.14
CA ASP A 39 -4.39 -0.70 22.66
C ASP A 39 -5.62 -1.33 21.95
N ALA A 40 -6.55 -0.50 21.48
CA ALA A 40 -7.72 -0.90 20.68
C ALA A 40 -7.45 -1.00 19.17
N ALA A 41 -6.30 -0.50 18.69
CA ALA A 41 -5.96 -0.53 17.27
C ALA A 41 -5.84 -1.98 16.77
N PHE A 42 -6.33 -2.22 15.55
CA PHE A 42 -6.20 -3.55 14.95
C PHE A 42 -4.72 -3.90 14.73
N PRO A 43 -4.35 -5.18 14.86
CA PRO A 43 -2.98 -5.61 14.60
C PRO A 43 -2.58 -5.23 13.17
N SER A 44 -1.44 -4.59 13.03
CA SER A 44 -0.84 -4.31 11.74
C SER A 44 0.32 -5.26 11.45
N LEU A 45 0.43 -5.65 10.17
CA LEU A 45 1.54 -6.44 9.61
C LEU A 45 2.43 -5.57 8.72
N SER A 46 2.39 -4.25 8.88
CA SER A 46 3.20 -3.33 8.06
C SER A 46 4.70 -3.53 8.30
N PHE A 47 5.12 -3.86 9.52
CA PHE A 47 6.53 -4.05 9.86
C PHE A 47 6.95 -5.52 9.76
N THR A 48 8.15 -5.78 9.22
CA THR A 48 8.74 -7.12 9.19
C THR A 48 8.96 -7.66 10.61
N ASN A 49 9.34 -6.79 11.56
CA ASN A 49 9.44 -7.12 12.98
C ASN A 49 8.54 -6.18 13.79
N GLN A 50 7.39 -6.69 14.23
CA GLN A 50 6.41 -5.94 15.02
C GLN A 50 7.01 -5.33 16.31
N LYS A 51 8.00 -5.98 16.93
CA LYS A 51 8.63 -5.42 18.14
C LYS A 51 9.33 -4.09 17.87
N ASN A 52 9.90 -3.89 16.68
CA ASN A 52 10.58 -2.64 16.32
C ASN A 52 9.60 -1.48 16.16
N ARG A 53 8.35 -1.76 15.78
CA ARG A 53 7.27 -0.78 15.69
C ARG A 53 6.85 -0.27 17.07
N ASP A 54 6.76 -1.17 18.04
CA ASP A 54 6.16 -0.85 19.35
C ASP A 54 7.20 -0.53 20.43
N THR A 55 8.50 -0.73 20.16
CA THR A 55 9.59 -0.45 21.11
C THR A 55 10.13 0.96 20.92
N PRO A 56 9.98 1.87 21.90
CA PRO A 56 10.54 3.21 21.81
C PRO A 56 12.07 3.19 21.88
N ILE A 57 12.71 4.08 21.12
CA ILE A 57 14.16 4.35 21.27
C ILE A 57 14.37 5.52 22.25
N MET A 58 15.50 5.53 22.97
CA MET A 58 15.81 6.56 23.99
C MET A 58 16.20 7.93 23.40
N ASN A 59 15.76 8.27 22.19
CA ASN A 59 16.14 9.52 21.53
C ASN A 59 15.19 10.67 21.91
N HIS A 60 15.75 11.83 22.27
CA HIS A 60 15.02 12.97 22.82
C HIS A 60 14.60 14.02 21.78
N LYS A 61 14.75 13.75 20.49
CA LYS A 61 14.29 14.68 19.45
C LYS A 61 12.77 14.59 19.27
N VAL A 62 12.12 15.74 19.24
CA VAL A 62 10.69 15.88 18.96
C VAL A 62 10.45 15.87 17.44
N PRO A 63 9.31 15.34 16.97
CA PRO A 63 8.96 15.40 15.55
C PRO A 63 8.80 16.86 15.11
N MET A 64 9.26 17.16 13.89
CA MET A 64 9.10 18.50 13.30
C MET A 64 7.65 18.78 12.90
N TYR A 65 6.93 17.74 12.46
CA TYR A 65 5.53 17.81 12.06
C TYR A 65 4.72 16.84 12.91
N THR A 66 3.83 17.38 13.74
CA THR A 66 2.95 16.57 14.59
C THR A 66 1.57 16.48 13.94
N PRO A 67 1.07 15.29 13.60
CA PRO A 67 -0.28 15.10 13.11
C PRO A 67 -1.32 15.53 14.15
N THR A 68 -2.45 16.03 13.65
CA THR A 68 -3.67 16.23 14.43
C THR A 68 -4.69 15.16 14.06
N PHE A 69 -5.60 14.84 14.98
CA PHE A 69 -6.68 13.91 14.72
C PHE A 69 -8.03 14.49 15.09
N GLU A 70 -9.07 14.00 14.40
CA GLU A 70 -10.48 14.18 14.73
C GLU A 70 -11.16 12.81 14.65
N CYS A 71 -11.84 12.39 15.70
CA CYS A 71 -12.67 11.19 15.73
C CYS A 71 -14.13 11.62 15.67
N VAL A 72 -14.81 11.28 14.57
CA VAL A 72 -16.20 11.67 14.31
C VAL A 72 -16.97 10.49 13.75
N SER A 73 -18.07 10.13 14.39
CA SER A 73 -18.97 9.05 13.91
C SER A 73 -18.25 7.72 13.63
N GLY A 74 -17.31 7.34 14.49
CA GLY A 74 -16.55 6.08 14.37
C GLY A 74 -15.46 6.08 13.28
N LYS A 75 -15.16 7.24 12.68
CA LYS A 75 -14.02 7.45 11.79
C LYS A 75 -12.96 8.28 12.48
N GLN A 76 -11.71 7.93 12.27
CA GLN A 76 -10.57 8.78 12.60
C GLN A 76 -10.11 9.49 11.33
N ILE A 77 -9.93 10.79 11.44
CA ILE A 77 -9.35 11.68 10.43
C ILE A 77 -8.02 12.14 10.99
N VAL A 78 -6.91 11.84 10.32
CA VAL A 78 -5.59 12.35 10.68
C VAL A 78 -5.15 13.38 9.65
N THR A 79 -4.78 14.57 10.11
CA THR A 79 -4.34 15.69 9.28
C THR A 79 -2.91 16.07 9.62
N ILE A 80 -2.07 16.23 8.60
CA ILE A 80 -0.68 16.67 8.70
C ILE A 80 -0.50 17.86 7.77
N GLU A 81 -0.16 19.01 8.35
CA GLU A 81 0.11 20.24 7.61
C GLU A 81 1.62 20.38 7.38
N LEU A 82 2.00 20.66 6.14
CA LEU A 82 3.39 20.75 5.68
C LEU A 82 3.67 22.12 5.05
N PRO A 83 4.94 22.50 4.88
CA PRO A 83 5.33 23.80 4.32
C PRO A 83 4.78 24.04 2.91
N THR A 84 4.54 25.32 2.61
CA THR A 84 4.15 25.77 1.26
C THR A 84 5.16 25.34 0.20
N GLY A 85 4.65 24.79 -0.90
CA GLY A 85 5.46 24.25 -1.99
C GLY A 85 5.82 22.77 -1.83
N THR A 86 5.28 22.09 -0.82
CA THR A 86 5.42 20.62 -0.69
C THR A 86 4.67 19.91 -1.81
N SER A 87 5.32 18.94 -2.45
CA SER A 87 4.72 18.06 -3.47
C SER A 87 4.55 16.64 -2.94
N PHE A 88 3.48 15.96 -3.37
CA PHE A 88 3.10 14.65 -2.86
C PHE A 88 3.27 13.54 -3.89
N TYR A 89 3.73 12.37 -3.43
CA TYR A 89 3.96 11.16 -4.22
C TYR A 89 3.56 9.91 -3.43
N GLY A 90 3.60 8.75 -4.07
CA GLY A 90 3.27 7.47 -3.43
C GLY A 90 1.83 7.04 -3.70
N THR A 91 1.09 6.70 -2.64
CA THR A 91 -0.28 6.15 -2.67
C THR A 91 -0.44 4.76 -3.32
N GLY A 92 0.66 4.13 -3.74
CA GLY A 92 0.68 2.76 -4.23
C GLY A 92 0.34 2.62 -5.71
N GLU A 93 -0.39 1.57 -6.03
CA GLU A 93 -0.91 1.34 -7.39
C GLU A 93 -2.11 2.26 -7.64
N VAL A 94 -1.89 3.31 -8.44
CA VAL A 94 -2.91 4.32 -8.75
C VAL A 94 -2.86 4.71 -10.23
N SER A 95 -3.98 5.21 -10.74
CA SER A 95 -4.07 5.74 -12.10
C SER A 95 -3.55 7.18 -12.20
N GLY A 96 -3.15 7.57 -13.41
CA GLY A 96 -2.75 8.93 -13.76
C GLY A 96 -1.27 9.24 -13.52
N GLN A 97 -0.97 10.51 -13.22
CA GLN A 97 0.40 11.01 -13.06
C GLN A 97 1.03 10.58 -11.72
N LEU A 98 2.37 10.57 -11.69
CA LEU A 98 3.18 10.22 -10.53
C LEU A 98 2.96 11.18 -9.36
N GLU A 99 2.90 12.49 -9.64
CA GLU A 99 2.59 13.49 -8.61
C GLU A 99 1.12 13.38 -8.19
N ARG A 100 0.90 13.36 -6.87
CA ARG A 100 -0.37 13.14 -6.20
C ARG A 100 -0.94 14.39 -5.55
N THR A 101 -0.27 15.54 -5.67
CA THR A 101 -0.79 16.83 -5.23
C THR A 101 -2.13 17.11 -5.90
N GLY A 102 -3.15 17.48 -5.11
CA GLY A 102 -4.50 17.72 -5.62
C GLY A 102 -5.32 16.45 -5.89
N LYS A 103 -4.82 15.26 -5.52
CA LYS A 103 -5.50 13.98 -5.78
C LYS A 103 -6.12 13.39 -4.52
N ARG A 104 -7.07 12.49 -4.74
CA ARG A 104 -7.72 11.68 -3.72
C ARG A 104 -7.71 10.22 -4.17
N VAL A 105 -7.34 9.31 -3.27
CA VAL A 105 -7.18 7.88 -3.54
C VAL A 105 -7.83 7.11 -2.40
N PHE A 106 -8.41 5.94 -2.70
CA PHE A 106 -8.91 5.03 -1.67
C PHE A 106 -8.10 3.74 -1.71
N THR A 107 -7.59 3.32 -0.54
CA THR A 107 -6.89 2.05 -0.37
C THR A 107 -7.91 0.93 -0.16
N TRP A 108 -8.51 0.50 -1.27
CA TRP A 108 -9.48 -0.59 -1.30
C TRP A 108 -9.29 -1.44 -2.55
N ASN A 109 -8.84 -2.69 -2.39
CA ASN A 109 -8.52 -3.55 -3.52
C ASN A 109 -9.80 -3.95 -4.26
N ILE A 110 -9.86 -3.63 -5.55
CA ILE A 110 -10.96 -3.99 -6.44
C ILE A 110 -10.45 -4.61 -7.74
N ALA A 111 -11.28 -5.41 -8.40
CA ALA A 111 -10.99 -5.90 -9.74
C ALA A 111 -11.24 -4.77 -10.77
N ALA A 112 -10.25 -3.92 -11.00
CA ALA A 112 -10.34 -2.73 -11.84
C ALA A 112 -10.02 -2.99 -13.34
N TRP A 113 -10.66 -3.97 -13.96
CA TRP A 113 -10.45 -4.24 -15.40
C TRP A 113 -10.94 -3.06 -16.25
N GLY A 114 -10.11 -2.61 -17.19
CA GLY A 114 -10.43 -1.46 -18.05
C GLY A 114 -10.37 -0.10 -17.32
N PHE A 115 -9.55 0.01 -16.28
CA PHE A 115 -9.37 1.27 -15.54
C PHE A 115 -8.91 2.42 -16.44
N ASP A 116 -9.23 3.63 -16.00
CA ASP A 116 -8.83 4.89 -16.63
C ASP A 116 -8.14 5.82 -15.61
N SER A 117 -7.79 7.03 -16.04
CA SER A 117 -7.16 8.04 -15.18
C SER A 117 -8.06 8.58 -14.06
N GLY A 118 -9.37 8.30 -14.09
CA GLY A 118 -10.34 8.69 -13.07
C GLY A 118 -10.56 7.60 -12.02
N THR A 119 -10.06 6.39 -12.25
CA THR A 119 -10.24 5.26 -11.34
C THR A 119 -9.43 5.46 -10.06
N THR A 120 -10.11 5.53 -8.91
CA THR A 120 -9.53 5.95 -7.61
C THR A 120 -8.95 4.83 -6.77
N SER A 121 -9.20 3.57 -7.15
CA SER A 121 -8.71 2.36 -6.47
C SER A 121 -8.42 1.27 -7.50
N LEU A 122 -7.33 0.53 -7.31
CA LEU A 122 -6.90 -0.55 -8.21
C LEU A 122 -6.74 -1.85 -7.42
N TYR A 123 -5.79 -2.70 -7.80
CA TYR A 123 -5.63 -4.05 -7.27
C TYR A 123 -4.85 -4.08 -5.94
N GLN A 124 -4.03 -3.06 -5.70
CA GLN A 124 -3.19 -2.93 -4.51
C GLN A 124 -3.49 -1.67 -3.70
N SER A 125 -3.21 -1.73 -2.40
CA SER A 125 -3.50 -0.69 -1.41
C SER A 125 -2.26 -0.35 -0.62
N HIS A 126 -1.83 0.91 -0.71
CA HIS A 126 -0.68 1.41 0.04
C HIS A 126 -1.05 2.75 0.69
N PRO A 127 -1.44 2.77 1.97
CA PRO A 127 -1.78 3.99 2.72
C PRO A 127 -0.53 4.80 3.08
N TRP A 128 0.27 5.12 2.07
CA TRP A 128 1.59 5.72 2.16
C TRP A 128 1.68 6.98 1.30
N VAL A 129 2.24 8.05 1.85
CA VAL A 129 2.53 9.29 1.16
C VAL A 129 4.01 9.64 1.35
N LEU A 130 4.66 9.98 0.25
CA LEU A 130 5.99 10.58 0.24
C LEU A 130 5.82 12.07 -0.07
N ALA A 131 6.20 12.93 0.87
CA ALA A 131 6.17 14.38 0.71
C ALA A 131 7.59 14.90 0.44
N VAL A 132 7.76 15.67 -0.63
CA VAL A 132 9.01 16.37 -0.94
C VAL A 132 8.84 17.85 -0.61
N LEU A 133 9.62 18.31 0.36
CA LEU A 133 9.58 19.65 0.92
C LEU A 133 10.26 20.66 -0.03
N PRO A 134 9.92 21.96 0.04
CA PRO A 134 10.48 22.99 -0.84
C PRO A 134 12.00 23.15 -0.74
N ASN A 135 12.61 22.74 0.38
CA ASN A 135 14.06 22.76 0.59
C ASN A 135 14.78 21.51 0.02
N GLY A 136 14.06 20.55 -0.55
CA GLY A 136 14.59 19.30 -1.09
C GLY A 136 14.64 18.14 -0.09
N GLU A 137 14.37 18.38 1.19
CA GLU A 137 14.17 17.32 2.17
C GLU A 137 12.87 16.56 1.87
N ALA A 138 12.73 15.36 2.45
CA ALA A 138 11.55 14.53 2.23
C ALA A 138 11.06 13.89 3.53
N LEU A 139 9.75 13.69 3.61
CA LEU A 139 9.04 13.06 4.72
C LEU A 139 8.17 11.93 4.19
N GLY A 140 8.28 10.76 4.79
CA GLY A 140 7.38 9.64 4.55
C GLY A 140 6.28 9.59 5.59
N ILE A 141 5.06 9.27 5.20
CA ILE A 141 3.91 9.16 6.09
C ILE A 141 3.12 7.90 5.75
N LEU A 142 3.04 6.98 6.70
CA LEU A 142 2.28 5.73 6.61
C LEU A 142 1.09 5.80 7.57
N ALA A 143 -0.14 5.72 7.05
CA ALA A 143 -1.28 5.37 7.87
C ALA A 143 -1.31 3.85 8.06
N ASP A 144 -1.03 3.40 9.27
CA ASP A 144 -0.81 2.00 9.58
C ASP A 144 -2.13 1.28 9.84
N THR A 145 -2.85 1.00 8.75
CA THR A 145 -4.16 0.36 8.77
C THR A 145 -4.34 -0.58 7.57
N MET A 146 -5.05 -1.69 7.80
CA MET A 146 -5.48 -2.62 6.75
C MET A 146 -6.93 -2.38 6.32
N ARG A 147 -7.62 -1.42 6.95
CA ARG A 147 -8.98 -1.06 6.58
C ARG A 147 -8.94 -0.16 5.35
N CYS A 148 -10.11 0.02 4.72
CA CYS A 148 -10.28 1.05 3.72
C CYS A 148 -9.87 2.40 4.32
N CYS A 149 -8.87 3.02 3.70
CA CYS A 149 -8.33 4.32 4.08
C CYS A 149 -8.43 5.24 2.87
N GLU A 150 -9.00 6.40 3.08
CA GLU A 150 -8.98 7.48 2.13
C GLU A 150 -7.73 8.32 2.36
N VAL A 151 -6.96 8.52 1.29
CA VAL A 151 -5.82 9.43 1.26
C VAL A 151 -6.24 10.65 0.45
N ASP A 152 -6.45 11.77 1.15
CA ASP A 152 -6.88 13.04 0.57
C ASP A 152 -5.73 14.05 0.60
N LEU A 153 -5.31 14.47 -0.61
CA LEU A 153 -4.23 15.41 -0.88
C LEU A 153 -4.75 16.62 -1.67
N GLN A 154 -6.06 16.88 -1.65
CA GLN A 154 -6.69 17.95 -2.42
C GLN A 154 -6.42 19.33 -1.84
N LYS A 155 -6.37 19.44 -0.50
CA LYS A 155 -5.99 20.69 0.18
C LYS A 155 -4.47 20.87 0.02
N GLU A 156 -4.07 22.07 -0.41
CA GLU A 156 -2.66 22.41 -0.59
C GLU A 156 -1.82 22.11 0.66
N TRP A 157 -0.68 21.45 0.44
CA TRP A 157 0.34 21.10 1.44
C TRP A 157 -0.19 20.38 2.68
N THR A 158 -1.35 19.73 2.56
CA THR A 158 -1.99 18.99 3.65
C THR A 158 -2.15 17.53 3.24
N VAL A 159 -1.74 16.61 4.12
CA VAL A 159 -2.03 15.19 3.98
C VAL A 159 -3.16 14.83 4.93
N LYS A 160 -4.22 14.23 4.41
CA LYS A 160 -5.31 13.66 5.21
C LYS A 160 -5.44 12.16 4.99
N PHE A 161 -5.49 11.42 6.08
CA PHE A 161 -5.89 10.03 6.09
C PHE A 161 -7.23 9.92 6.80
N ILE A 162 -8.15 9.13 6.26
CA ILE A 162 -9.47 8.91 6.85
C ILE A 162 -9.79 7.43 6.79
N ALA A 163 -9.97 6.81 7.95
CA ALA A 163 -10.35 5.41 8.05
C ALA A 163 -11.38 5.18 9.16
N SER A 164 -12.10 4.07 9.06
CA SER A 164 -12.94 3.59 10.17
C SER A 164 -12.09 3.03 11.29
N SER A 165 -12.50 3.29 12.53
CA SER A 165 -11.79 2.90 13.76
C SER A 165 -10.43 3.59 13.92
N SER A 166 -9.88 3.49 15.14
CA SER A 166 -8.60 4.08 15.46
C SER A 166 -7.43 3.34 14.78
N TYR A 167 -6.47 4.07 14.23
CA TYR A 167 -5.25 3.59 13.59
C TYR A 167 -4.05 4.48 13.92
N LEU A 168 -2.86 3.91 13.77
CA LEU A 168 -1.60 4.59 14.05
C LEU A 168 -1.06 5.26 12.79
N VAL A 169 -0.30 6.34 12.95
CA VAL A 169 0.45 6.96 11.85
C VAL A 169 1.94 6.86 12.14
N ILE A 170 2.73 6.53 11.13
CA ILE A 170 4.19 6.44 11.24
C ILE A 170 4.79 7.42 10.25
N THR A 171 5.68 8.27 10.74
CA THR A 171 6.44 9.21 9.90
C THR A 171 7.90 8.80 9.81
N PHE A 172 8.52 9.09 8.66
CA PHE A 172 9.91 8.77 8.34
C PHE A 172 10.59 10.04 7.85
N GLY A 173 11.34 10.71 8.73
CA GLY A 173 12.06 11.96 8.46
C GLY A 173 11.52 13.17 9.23
N PRO A 174 11.76 14.40 8.74
CA PRO A 174 12.32 14.71 7.43
C PRO A 174 13.78 14.27 7.28
N PHE A 175 14.13 13.75 6.10
CA PHE A 175 15.48 13.37 5.73
C PHE A 175 15.98 14.19 4.54
N ALA A 176 17.29 14.19 4.33
CA ALA A 176 17.94 14.99 3.29
C ALA A 176 17.53 14.63 1.84
N SER A 177 16.86 13.50 1.60
CA SER A 177 16.37 13.14 0.26
C SER A 177 15.20 12.15 0.29
N PRO A 178 14.40 12.08 -0.78
CA PRO A 178 13.36 11.06 -0.95
C PRO A 178 13.89 9.62 -0.88
N ASN A 179 15.11 9.38 -1.37
CA ASN A 179 15.74 8.06 -1.29
C ASN A 179 16.01 7.63 0.15
N ALA A 180 16.43 8.55 1.02
CA ALA A 180 16.65 8.25 2.44
C ALA A 180 15.35 7.83 3.14
N VAL A 181 14.22 8.46 2.79
CA VAL A 181 12.88 8.06 3.26
C VAL A 181 12.54 6.64 2.83
N LEU A 182 12.79 6.28 1.56
CA LEU A 182 12.49 4.94 1.05
C LEU A 182 13.40 3.85 1.68
N ILE A 183 14.66 4.17 1.96
CA ILE A 183 15.56 3.26 2.70
C ILE A 183 15.00 3.01 4.10
N SER A 184 14.64 4.07 4.83
CA SER A 184 14.05 3.98 6.17
C SER A 184 12.73 3.19 6.17
N LEU A 185 11.86 3.43 5.19
CA LEU A 185 10.64 2.64 4.99
C LEU A 185 10.98 1.16 4.75
N SER A 186 11.98 0.84 3.92
CA SER A 186 12.38 -0.55 3.66
C SER A 186 12.97 -1.26 4.88
N ASN A 187 13.64 -0.53 5.78
CA ASN A 187 14.10 -1.07 7.06
C ASN A 187 12.92 -1.45 7.97
N ALA A 188 11.80 -0.72 7.86
CA ALA A 188 10.57 -1.01 8.60
C ALA A 188 9.79 -2.18 8.01
N ILE A 189 9.42 -2.08 6.73
CA ILE A 189 8.46 -2.99 6.08
C ILE A 189 9.11 -4.20 5.43
N GLY A 190 10.44 -4.20 5.30
CA GLY A 190 11.21 -5.24 4.65
C GLY A 190 11.61 -4.87 3.23
N THR A 191 12.45 -5.71 2.65
CA THR A 191 12.96 -5.57 1.29
C THR A 191 12.39 -6.65 0.38
N ILE A 192 12.41 -6.39 -0.92
CA ILE A 192 12.06 -7.42 -1.91
C ILE A 192 13.02 -8.60 -1.80
N PHE A 193 12.50 -9.83 -1.90
CA PHE A 193 13.36 -10.99 -1.99
C PHE A 193 14.18 -10.93 -3.28
N MET A 194 15.40 -11.46 -3.28
CA MET A 194 16.23 -11.54 -4.48
C MET A 194 15.62 -12.55 -5.46
N PRO A 195 15.08 -12.12 -6.61
CA PRO A 195 14.40 -13.04 -7.50
C PRO A 195 15.41 -13.85 -8.34
N PRO A 196 15.04 -15.05 -8.83
CA PRO A 196 15.92 -15.84 -9.68
C PRO A 196 16.17 -15.11 -11.00
N LYS A 197 17.37 -15.26 -11.57
CA LYS A 197 17.80 -14.49 -12.77
C LYS A 197 16.84 -14.60 -13.96
N TRP A 198 16.27 -15.79 -14.20
CA TRP A 198 15.33 -16.02 -15.31
C TRP A 198 14.06 -15.16 -15.22
N SER A 199 13.67 -14.70 -14.02
CA SER A 199 12.47 -13.87 -13.83
C SER A 199 12.63 -12.45 -14.37
N LEU A 200 13.86 -11.99 -14.58
CA LEU A 200 14.18 -10.70 -15.18
C LEU A 200 14.22 -10.76 -16.71
N GLY A 201 14.15 -11.96 -17.28
CA GLY A 201 14.15 -12.19 -18.72
C GLY A 201 12.79 -11.89 -19.37
N TYR A 202 12.74 -12.00 -20.70
CA TYR A 202 11.47 -11.82 -21.41
C TYR A 202 10.51 -12.96 -21.08
N GLN A 203 9.28 -12.59 -20.70
CA GLN A 203 8.22 -13.53 -20.36
C GLN A 203 7.05 -13.36 -21.33
N GLN A 204 6.55 -14.47 -21.86
CA GLN A 204 5.43 -14.49 -22.79
C GLN A 204 4.17 -15.06 -22.13
N CYS A 205 3.06 -14.35 -22.24
CA CYS A 205 1.74 -14.82 -21.80
C CYS A 205 0.68 -14.54 -22.87
N ARG A 206 -0.44 -15.26 -22.82
CA ARG A 206 -1.68 -14.98 -23.52
C ARG A 206 -2.81 -15.60 -22.69
N TRP A 207 -3.98 -14.97 -22.70
CA TRP A 207 -5.25 -15.59 -22.29
C TRP A 207 -5.95 -16.20 -23.53
N SER A 208 -5.85 -17.50 -23.81
CA SER A 208 -4.88 -18.50 -23.31
C SER A 208 -4.02 -19.04 -24.45
N TYR A 209 -3.04 -19.89 -24.10
CA TYR A 209 -2.63 -21.00 -24.96
C TYR A 209 -3.47 -22.21 -24.57
N ASP A 210 -4.21 -22.78 -25.52
CA ASP A 210 -5.28 -23.76 -25.28
C ASP A 210 -4.79 -25.21 -25.12
N SER A 211 -3.52 -25.49 -25.39
CA SER A 211 -2.98 -26.85 -25.35
C SER A 211 -1.47 -26.87 -25.11
N ALA A 212 -0.95 -27.99 -24.61
CA ALA A 212 0.49 -28.20 -24.44
C ALA A 212 1.26 -28.11 -25.77
N VAL A 213 0.65 -28.58 -26.86
CA VAL A 213 1.24 -28.50 -28.21
C VAL A 213 1.41 -27.04 -28.63
N ARG A 214 0.39 -26.20 -28.40
CA ARG A 214 0.45 -24.78 -28.73
C ARG A 214 1.53 -24.05 -27.93
N VAL A 215 1.66 -24.36 -26.64
CA VAL A 215 2.74 -23.80 -25.79
C VAL A 215 4.12 -24.14 -26.34
N LEU A 216 4.35 -25.42 -26.70
CA LEU A 216 5.63 -25.86 -27.28
C LEU A 216 5.92 -25.23 -28.65
N GLU A 217 4.91 -25.05 -29.48
CA GLU A 217 5.04 -24.38 -30.78
C GLU A 217 5.50 -22.93 -30.59
N VAL A 218 4.91 -22.19 -29.65
CA VAL A 218 5.33 -20.83 -29.31
C VAL A 218 6.78 -20.82 -28.81
N ALA A 219 7.12 -21.71 -27.87
CA ALA A 219 8.49 -21.83 -27.36
C ALA A 219 9.51 -22.08 -28.47
N ARG A 220 9.22 -23.03 -29.37
CA ARG A 220 10.08 -23.35 -30.51
C ARG A 220 10.22 -22.17 -31.46
N THR A 221 9.13 -21.47 -31.74
CA THR A 221 9.13 -20.29 -32.62
C THR A 221 10.04 -19.18 -32.09
N PHE A 222 10.05 -18.92 -30.77
CA PHE A 222 11.01 -17.98 -30.16
C PHE A 222 12.46 -18.41 -30.41
N ARG A 223 12.77 -19.69 -30.24
CA ARG A 223 14.11 -20.24 -30.47
C ARG A 223 14.51 -20.17 -31.94
N GLU A 224 13.63 -20.56 -32.86
CA GLU A 224 13.85 -20.51 -34.31
C GLU A 224 14.08 -19.08 -34.81
N LYS A 225 13.35 -18.10 -34.24
CA LYS A 225 13.50 -16.68 -34.58
C LYS A 225 14.66 -15.98 -33.86
N GLY A 226 15.38 -16.68 -32.98
CA GLY A 226 16.47 -16.09 -32.20
C GLY A 226 16.01 -15.01 -31.22
N ILE A 227 14.75 -15.05 -30.78
CA ILE A 227 14.20 -14.09 -29.79
C ILE A 227 14.33 -14.71 -28.40
N PRO A 228 15.06 -14.09 -27.45
CA PRO A 228 15.16 -14.59 -26.08
C PRO A 228 13.80 -14.64 -25.39
N CYS A 229 13.52 -15.76 -24.72
CA CYS A 229 12.30 -15.96 -23.91
C CYS A 229 12.62 -16.95 -22.80
N ASP A 230 12.52 -16.50 -21.55
CA ASP A 230 12.88 -17.24 -20.35
C ASP A 230 11.66 -17.95 -19.73
N VAL A 231 10.46 -17.37 -19.86
CA VAL A 231 9.23 -17.90 -19.25
C VAL A 231 8.07 -17.85 -20.23
N ILE A 232 7.27 -18.93 -20.29
CA ILE A 232 5.95 -18.93 -20.92
C ILE A 232 4.91 -19.21 -19.85
N TRP A 233 3.93 -18.31 -19.72
CA TRP A 233 2.81 -18.46 -18.81
C TRP A 233 1.66 -19.20 -19.48
N MET A 234 1.05 -20.12 -18.73
CA MET A 234 -0.19 -20.78 -19.09
C MET A 234 -1.31 -20.12 -18.29
N ASP A 235 -2.23 -19.46 -18.98
CA ASP A 235 -3.41 -18.83 -18.36
C ASP A 235 -4.49 -19.90 -18.07
N ILE A 236 -5.63 -19.49 -17.50
CA ILE A 236 -6.62 -20.33 -16.83
C ILE A 236 -7.14 -21.55 -17.61
N ASP A 237 -7.03 -21.59 -18.95
CA ASP A 237 -7.55 -22.69 -19.77
C ASP A 237 -6.72 -23.98 -19.67
N TYR A 238 -5.54 -23.98 -19.02
CA TYR A 238 -4.85 -25.24 -18.72
C TYR A 238 -5.59 -26.07 -17.65
N MET A 239 -6.44 -25.44 -16.84
CA MET A 239 -7.09 -26.05 -15.69
C MET A 239 -8.31 -26.88 -16.10
N ASP A 240 -8.59 -27.97 -15.38
CA ASP A 240 -9.81 -28.74 -15.56
C ASP A 240 -11.01 -27.99 -14.95
N GLY A 241 -11.79 -27.32 -15.80
CA GLY A 241 -12.97 -26.55 -15.41
C GLY A 241 -12.64 -25.39 -14.44
N PHE A 242 -11.50 -24.73 -14.66
CA PHE A 242 -10.99 -23.61 -13.83
C PHE A 242 -10.67 -23.98 -12.38
N ARG A 243 -10.49 -25.26 -12.08
CA ARG A 243 -10.11 -25.73 -10.73
C ARG A 243 -8.61 -25.60 -10.52
N CYS A 244 -8.22 -24.88 -9.47
CA CYS A 244 -6.82 -24.75 -9.07
C CYS A 244 -6.15 -26.12 -8.91
N PHE A 245 -4.86 -26.20 -9.29
CA PHE A 245 -4.03 -27.40 -9.15
C PHE A 245 -4.49 -28.61 -9.98
N THR A 246 -5.18 -28.38 -11.09
CA THR A 246 -5.60 -29.43 -12.04
C THR A 246 -5.10 -29.12 -13.46
N PHE A 247 -5.09 -30.13 -14.33
CA PHE A 247 -4.81 -29.99 -15.75
C PHE A 247 -5.97 -30.59 -16.55
N ASP A 248 -6.45 -29.88 -17.58
CA ASP A 248 -7.40 -30.42 -18.53
C ASP A 248 -6.78 -31.61 -19.28
N GLN A 249 -7.35 -32.80 -19.07
CA GLN A 249 -6.78 -34.04 -19.58
C GLN A 249 -6.93 -34.18 -21.10
N ALA A 250 -7.83 -33.43 -21.73
CA ALA A 250 -7.99 -33.45 -23.19
C ALA A 250 -6.88 -32.65 -23.88
N SER A 251 -6.51 -31.50 -23.32
CA SER A 251 -5.61 -30.53 -23.95
C SER A 251 -4.17 -30.59 -23.42
N TYR A 252 -3.96 -31.20 -22.25
CA TYR A 252 -2.66 -31.33 -21.55
C TYR A 252 -2.39 -32.77 -21.11
N ILE A 253 -2.34 -33.71 -22.07
CA ILE A 253 -2.08 -35.14 -21.81
C ILE A 253 -0.64 -35.34 -21.31
N SER A 254 -0.46 -35.72 -20.03
CA SER A 254 0.83 -35.91 -19.35
C SER A 254 1.61 -34.60 -19.07
N PRO A 255 1.10 -33.74 -18.18
CA PRO A 255 1.64 -32.40 -17.92
C PRO A 255 3.12 -32.39 -17.50
N ILE A 256 3.61 -33.46 -16.86
CA ILE A 256 5.00 -33.63 -16.43
C ILE A 256 6.00 -33.58 -17.60
N ARG A 257 5.58 -33.93 -18.83
CA ARG A 257 6.49 -33.88 -20.00
C ARG A 257 6.67 -32.49 -20.58
N TYR A 258 5.87 -31.51 -20.18
CA TYR A 258 5.85 -30.16 -20.75
C TYR A 258 6.31 -29.07 -19.77
N LEU A 259 6.62 -29.46 -18.53
CA LEU A 259 7.26 -28.64 -17.50
C LEU A 259 8.77 -28.88 -17.51
#